data_AF-A0A068R092-F1
#
_entry.id   AF-A0A068R092-F1
#
_cell.length_a   1.000
_cell.length_b   1.000
_cell.length_c   1.000
_cell.angle_alpha   90.00
_cell.angle_beta   90.00
_cell.angle_gamma   90.00
#
_symmetry.space_group_name_H-M   'P 1'
#
loop_
_entity.id
_entity.type
_entity.pdbx_description
1 polymer ?
#
loop_
_entity_poly.entity_id
_entity_poly.type
_entity_poly.pdbx_seq_one_letter_code
_entity_poly.pdbx_strand_id
1 'polypeptide(L)'
;MKKQNVFLIMLLAIFLYFGAFNTKDDTYQKIMDAAPAREQQFIGIVDGFVKETKSANNDMQIAALKTKRVSTICHFFRGNLKVSGWSGKVIDLNSNNDGKGVIVISLTKDIRIRTWNNAFSDSGDDTLINQGTVLFEKALSLKKGQLVSFSGSFIPDRDECVREVSVTQNGSMEDPEFLFRFSDISSLASH
;
A
#
# COMPACT_ATOMS: atom_id res chain seq x y z
N MET A 1 45.10 -13.35 -43.91
CA MET A 1 44.64 -13.56 -42.51
C MET A 1 44.34 -12.21 -41.84
N LYS A 2 43.07 -11.79 -41.79
CA LYS A 2 42.60 -10.66 -40.95
C LYS A 2 41.15 -10.96 -40.54
N LYS A 3 40.97 -11.95 -39.66
CA LYS A 3 39.65 -12.34 -39.09
C LYS A 3 39.55 -12.13 -37.58
N GLN A 4 40.55 -11.51 -36.95
CA GLN A 4 40.60 -11.34 -35.48
C GLN A 4 40.00 -10.03 -34.94
N ASN A 5 39.68 -9.05 -35.78
CA ASN A 5 39.22 -7.74 -35.29
C ASN A 5 37.69 -7.57 -35.20
N VAL A 6 36.89 -8.50 -35.74
CA VAL A 6 35.42 -8.39 -35.72
C VAL A 6 34.83 -8.96 -34.44
N PHE A 7 35.46 -9.99 -33.84
CA PHE A 7 34.96 -10.65 -32.65
C PHE A 7 35.13 -9.80 -31.37
N LEU A 8 36.21 -9.00 -31.30
CA LEU A 8 36.49 -8.14 -30.14
C LEU A 8 35.55 -6.93 -30.06
N ILE A 9 35.11 -6.41 -31.21
CA ILE A 9 34.17 -5.28 -31.28
C ILE A 9 32.74 -5.75 -30.94
N MET A 10 32.35 -6.98 -31.30
CA MET A 10 31.05 -7.53 -30.89
C MET A 10 30.94 -7.81 -29.39
N LEU A 11 32.01 -8.24 -28.72
CA LEU A 11 31.99 -8.46 -27.26
C LEU A 11 31.89 -7.15 -26.46
N LEU A 12 32.50 -6.06 -26.94
CA LEU A 12 32.36 -4.72 -26.34
C LEU A 12 30.95 -4.13 -26.54
N ALA A 13 30.32 -4.37 -27.70
CA ALA A 13 28.95 -3.93 -27.96
C ALA A 13 27.90 -4.67 -27.09
N ILE A 14 28.13 -5.95 -26.79
CA ILE A 14 27.25 -6.73 -25.91
C ILE A 14 27.40 -6.29 -24.44
N PHE A 15 28.62 -5.98 -23.97
CA PHE A 15 28.82 -5.45 -22.62
C PHE A 15 28.27 -4.04 -22.40
N LEU A 16 28.20 -3.21 -23.45
CA LEU A 16 27.56 -1.90 -23.40
C LEU A 16 26.02 -1.98 -23.48
N TYR A 17 25.45 -3.10 -23.94
CA TYR A 17 23.98 -3.29 -24.00
C TYR A 17 23.41 -3.93 -22.72
N PHE A 18 24.21 -4.69 -21.96
CA PHE A 18 23.78 -5.25 -20.67
C PHE A 18 24.04 -4.33 -19.46
N GLY A 19 24.63 -3.16 -19.68
CA GLY A 19 25.02 -2.20 -18.63
C GLY A 19 23.99 -1.12 -18.27
N ALA A 20 22.77 -1.16 -18.81
CA ALA A 20 21.75 -0.16 -18.53
C ALA A 20 20.44 -0.80 -18.08
N PHE A 21 19.86 -0.26 -17.01
CA PHE A 21 18.64 -0.67 -16.30
C PHE A 21 18.79 -1.75 -15.21
N ASN A 22 19.69 -1.49 -14.25
CA ASN A 22 19.38 -1.85 -12.87
C ASN A 22 18.72 -0.64 -12.20
N THR A 23 17.50 -0.30 -12.61
CA THR A 23 16.68 0.69 -11.89
C THR A 23 16.20 -0.01 -10.62
N LYS A 24 16.87 0.22 -9.50
CA LYS A 24 16.27 -0.09 -8.20
C LYS A 24 14.91 0.60 -8.17
N ASP A 25 13.83 -0.18 -8.04
CA ASP A 25 12.49 0.36 -7.81
C ASP A 25 12.53 1.15 -6.50
N ASP A 26 12.67 2.47 -6.61
CA ASP A 26 12.77 3.42 -5.50
C ASP A 26 11.39 3.94 -5.07
N THR A 27 10.30 3.39 -5.60
CA THR A 27 8.93 3.84 -5.35
C THR A 27 8.65 3.97 -3.86
N TYR A 28 8.97 2.93 -3.08
CA TYR A 28 8.68 2.94 -1.64
C TYR A 28 9.57 3.92 -0.86
N GLN A 29 10.76 4.24 -1.36
CA GLN A 29 11.56 5.31 -0.79
C GLN A 29 10.89 6.67 -1.02
N LYS A 30 10.40 6.93 -2.25
CA LYS A 30 9.67 8.17 -2.57
C LYS A 30 8.39 8.34 -1.75
N ILE A 31 7.66 7.24 -1.50
CA ILE A 31 6.52 7.22 -0.58
C ILE A 31 7.01 7.64 0.81
N MET A 32 8.01 6.96 1.37
CA MET A 32 8.53 7.27 2.71
C MET A 32 9.09 8.70 2.85
N ASP A 33 9.71 9.25 1.81
CA ASP A 33 10.26 10.61 1.81
C ASP A 33 9.15 11.68 1.84
N ALA A 34 8.01 11.41 1.20
CA ALA A 34 6.84 12.29 1.18
C ALA A 34 5.88 12.06 2.37
N ALA A 35 5.96 10.89 3.00
CA ALA A 35 5.11 10.49 4.10
C ALA A 35 5.28 11.40 5.33
N PRO A 36 4.19 11.94 5.92
CA PRO A 36 4.27 12.64 7.20
C PRO A 36 4.82 11.73 8.30
N ALA A 37 5.45 12.31 9.33
CA ALA A 37 6.07 11.53 10.41
C ALA A 37 5.14 10.48 11.05
N ARG A 38 3.84 10.79 11.17
CA ARG A 38 2.85 9.86 11.71
C ARG A 38 2.60 8.66 10.78
N GLU A 39 2.62 8.85 9.46
CA GLU A 39 2.57 7.75 8.50
C GLU A 39 3.80 6.85 8.62
N GLN A 40 5.00 7.44 8.65
CA GLN A 40 6.25 6.68 8.77
C GLN A 40 6.27 5.83 10.05
N GLN A 41 5.75 6.36 11.16
CA GLN A 41 5.61 5.63 12.42
C GLN A 41 4.63 4.44 12.29
N PHE A 42 3.47 4.65 11.66
CA PHE A 42 2.51 3.57 11.42
C PHE A 42 3.12 2.47 10.55
N ILE A 43 3.75 2.85 9.43
CA ILE A 43 4.46 1.92 8.53
C ILE A 43 5.53 1.16 9.31
N GLY A 44 6.37 1.85 10.09
CA GLY A 44 7.42 1.23 10.88
C GLY A 44 6.91 0.21 11.90
N ILE A 45 5.78 0.50 12.55
CA ILE A 45 5.11 -0.45 13.45
C ILE A 45 4.69 -1.71 12.68
N VAL A 46 3.94 -1.54 11.59
CA VAL A 46 3.38 -2.68 10.84
C VAL A 46 4.47 -3.50 10.16
N ASP A 47 5.44 -2.86 9.50
CA ASP A 47 6.57 -3.53 8.86
C ASP A 47 7.44 -4.30 9.87
N GLY A 48 7.56 -3.79 11.10
CA GLY A 48 8.23 -4.51 12.19
C GLY A 48 7.58 -5.86 12.45
N PHE A 49 6.25 -5.88 12.61
CA PHE A 49 5.49 -7.11 12.80
C PHE A 49 5.48 -8.02 11.57
N VAL A 50 5.48 -7.46 10.36
CA VAL A 50 5.63 -8.24 9.12
C VAL A 50 6.95 -9.00 9.11
N LYS A 51 8.07 -8.34 9.46
CA LYS A 51 9.41 -8.96 9.52
C LYS A 51 9.49 -10.05 10.59
N GLU A 52 8.94 -9.80 11.78
CA GLU A 52 8.89 -10.79 12.85
C GLU A 52 8.04 -12.01 12.46
N THR A 53 6.90 -11.78 11.79
CA THR A 53 6.01 -12.85 11.31
C THR A 53 6.72 -13.74 10.29
N LYS A 54 7.44 -13.16 9.33
CA LYS A 54 8.23 -13.90 8.32
C LYS A 54 9.35 -14.75 8.94
N SER A 55 9.71 -14.49 10.20
CA SER A 55 10.71 -15.24 10.97
C SER A 55 10.10 -16.19 12.02
N ALA A 56 8.76 -16.25 12.11
CA ALA A 56 8.07 -17.10 13.05
C ALA A 56 8.12 -18.58 12.60
N ASN A 57 8.21 -19.49 13.56
CA ASN A 57 8.37 -20.93 13.31
C ASN A 57 7.05 -21.70 13.30
N ASN A 58 5.95 -21.09 13.75
CA ASN A 58 4.64 -21.73 13.83
C ASN A 58 3.52 -20.70 14.03
N ASP A 59 2.29 -21.15 13.79
CA ASP A 59 1.08 -20.31 13.85
C ASP A 59 0.79 -19.75 15.25
N MET A 60 1.24 -20.43 16.32
CA MET A 60 1.08 -19.92 17.69
C MET A 60 1.92 -18.65 17.91
N GLN A 61 3.12 -18.59 17.34
CA GLN A 61 3.95 -17.37 17.36
C GLN A 61 3.29 -16.25 16.55
N ILE A 62 2.73 -16.57 15.39
CA ILE A 62 2.01 -15.60 14.54
C ILE A 62 0.78 -15.04 15.29
N ALA A 63 0.02 -15.88 15.99
CA ALA A 63 -1.13 -15.45 16.79
C ALA A 63 -0.70 -14.50 17.95
N ALA A 64 0.41 -14.81 18.61
CA ALA A 64 0.97 -13.94 19.65
C ALA A 64 1.44 -12.59 19.09
N LEU A 65 2.08 -12.59 17.91
CA LEU A 65 2.49 -11.37 17.20
C LEU A 65 1.28 -10.55 16.76
N LYS A 66 0.22 -11.18 16.24
CA LYS A 66 -1.03 -10.49 15.89
C LYS A 66 -1.62 -9.73 17.08
N THR A 67 -1.71 -10.40 18.23
CA THR A 67 -2.23 -9.78 19.47
C THR A 67 -1.41 -8.55 19.87
N LYS A 68 -0.07 -8.64 19.81
CA LYS A 68 0.83 -7.51 20.10
C LYS A 68 0.69 -6.37 19.08
N ARG A 69 0.59 -6.70 17.79
CA ARG A 69 0.38 -5.71 16.72
C ARG A 69 -0.90 -4.93 16.95
N VAL A 70 -2.01 -5.63 17.20
CA VAL A 70 -3.31 -5.01 17.50
C VAL A 70 -3.16 -4.00 18.63
N SER A 71 -2.66 -4.44 19.79
CA SER A 71 -2.46 -3.53 20.95
C SER A 71 -1.57 -2.33 20.62
N THR A 72 -0.53 -2.52 19.80
CA THR A 72 0.41 -1.45 19.41
C THR A 72 -0.26 -0.43 18.48
N ILE A 73 -1.03 -0.90 17.49
CA ILE A 73 -1.82 -0.06 16.59
C ILE A 73 -2.89 0.71 17.36
N CYS A 74 -3.61 0.06 18.28
CA CYS A 74 -4.59 0.70 19.16
C CYS A 74 -3.95 1.88 19.92
N HIS A 75 -2.79 1.63 20.53
CA HIS A 75 -2.07 2.65 21.29
C HIS A 75 -1.56 3.80 20.40
N PHE A 76 -1.11 3.50 19.18
CA PHE A 76 -0.65 4.51 18.23
C PHE A 76 -1.77 5.47 17.83
N PHE A 77 -2.97 4.96 17.56
CA PHE A 77 -4.09 5.80 17.13
C PHE A 77 -4.77 6.55 18.27
N ARG A 78 -4.78 6.00 19.50
CA ARG A 78 -5.47 6.59 20.67
C ARG A 78 -6.93 6.98 20.36
N GLY A 79 -7.62 6.16 19.55
CA GLY A 79 -8.98 6.40 19.10
C GLY A 79 -9.14 7.42 17.96
N ASN A 80 -8.09 8.15 17.57
CA ASN A 80 -8.14 9.04 16.41
C ASN A 80 -7.57 8.37 15.16
N LEU A 81 -8.47 7.70 14.43
CA LEU A 81 -8.21 6.96 13.19
C LEU A 81 -8.08 7.84 11.93
N LYS A 82 -8.23 9.16 12.06
CA LYS A 82 -8.11 10.08 10.92
C LYS A 82 -6.65 10.36 10.59
N VAL A 83 -6.38 10.42 9.30
CA VAL A 83 -5.07 10.72 8.73
C VAL A 83 -5.20 11.76 7.62
N SER A 84 -4.14 12.53 7.41
CA SER A 84 -4.12 13.63 6.44
C SER A 84 -2.78 13.65 5.71
N GLY A 85 -2.85 13.82 4.39
CA GLY A 85 -1.67 13.98 3.54
C GLY A 85 -0.74 12.77 3.52
N TRP A 86 -1.27 11.57 3.78
CA TRP A 86 -0.47 10.35 3.69
C TRP A 86 -0.13 10.04 2.23
N SER A 87 0.96 9.32 2.00
CA SER A 87 1.48 9.04 0.68
C SER A 87 1.33 7.55 0.32
N GLY A 88 1.30 7.24 -0.97
CA GLY A 88 1.25 5.84 -1.38
C GLY A 88 1.26 5.66 -2.89
N LYS A 89 1.22 4.40 -3.33
CA LYS A 89 1.12 4.04 -4.74
C LYS A 89 -0.24 3.41 -5.02
N VAL A 90 -0.92 3.88 -6.05
CA VAL A 90 -2.14 3.26 -6.56
C VAL A 90 -1.81 1.88 -7.12
N ILE A 91 -2.40 0.83 -6.56
CA ILE A 91 -2.26 -0.56 -7.04
C ILE A 91 -3.47 -1.00 -7.85
N ASP A 92 -4.65 -0.50 -7.48
CA ASP A 92 -5.88 -0.77 -8.21
C ASP A 92 -6.87 0.40 -8.13
N LEU A 93 -7.59 0.59 -9.23
CA LEU A 93 -8.67 1.56 -9.41
C LEU A 93 -9.73 0.89 -10.27
N ASN A 94 -10.91 0.67 -9.73
CA ASN A 94 -12.00 0.04 -10.46
C ASN A 94 -13.36 0.57 -10.00
N SER A 95 -14.43 0.11 -10.64
CA SER A 95 -15.80 0.28 -10.15
C SER A 95 -16.38 -1.06 -9.73
N ASN A 96 -17.18 -1.08 -8.67
CA ASN A 96 -17.99 -2.25 -8.34
C ASN A 96 -19.21 -2.38 -9.30
N ASN A 97 -20.04 -3.40 -9.10
CA ASN A 97 -21.23 -3.63 -9.94
C ASN A 97 -22.30 -2.53 -9.87
N ASP A 98 -22.24 -1.66 -8.87
CA ASP A 98 -23.12 -0.49 -8.71
C ASP A 98 -22.50 0.78 -9.32
N GLY A 99 -21.32 0.66 -9.92
CA GLY A 99 -20.56 1.76 -10.49
C GLY A 99 -19.84 2.64 -9.45
N LYS A 100 -19.78 2.24 -8.17
CA LYS A 100 -19.03 2.99 -7.14
C LYS A 100 -17.53 2.70 -7.23
N GLY A 101 -16.72 3.70 -6.94
CA GLY A 101 -15.26 3.61 -7.02
C GLY A 101 -14.67 2.70 -5.94
N VAL A 102 -13.73 1.86 -6.36
CA VAL A 102 -12.92 0.96 -5.55
C VAL A 102 -11.45 1.36 -5.72
N ILE A 103 -10.75 1.58 -4.61
CA ILE A 103 -9.33 1.98 -4.64
C ILE A 103 -8.51 1.07 -3.72
N VAL A 104 -7.34 0.67 -4.20
CA VAL A 104 -6.29 0.02 -3.40
C VAL A 104 -5.00 0.85 -3.51
N ILE A 105 -4.48 1.28 -2.37
CA ILE A 105 -3.20 1.98 -2.24
C ILE A 105 -2.22 1.12 -1.45
N SER A 106 -0.99 1.04 -1.93
CA SER A 106 0.13 0.42 -1.24
C SER A 106 0.96 1.50 -0.54
N LEU A 107 1.24 1.28 0.75
CA LEU A 107 2.13 2.13 1.56
C LEU A 107 3.56 1.58 1.53
N THR A 108 3.70 0.25 1.57
CA THR A 108 4.94 -0.49 1.31
C THR A 108 4.66 -1.65 0.38
N LYS A 109 5.68 -2.44 0.03
CA LYS A 109 5.48 -3.67 -0.75
C LYS A 109 4.48 -4.65 -0.11
N ASP A 110 4.39 -4.62 1.21
CA ASP A 110 3.65 -5.58 2.02
C ASP A 110 2.36 -4.95 2.59
N ILE A 111 2.34 -3.64 2.85
CA ILE A 111 1.21 -2.96 3.51
C ILE A 111 0.29 -2.28 2.49
N ARG A 112 -1.01 -2.58 2.56
CA ARG A 112 -2.05 -1.96 1.73
C ARG A 112 -3.16 -1.33 2.56
N ILE A 113 -3.78 -0.31 1.98
CA ILE A 113 -5.06 0.24 2.41
C ILE A 113 -6.04 0.22 1.25
N ARG A 114 -7.32 0.03 1.54
CA ARG A 114 -8.32 -0.13 0.48
C ARG A 114 -9.73 0.21 0.92
N THR A 115 -10.58 0.44 -0.06
CA THR A 115 -12.03 0.34 0.11
C THR A 115 -12.48 -1.13 0.05
N TRP A 116 -13.74 -1.38 0.40
CA TRP A 116 -14.43 -2.58 -0.06
C TRP A 116 -14.52 -2.62 -1.58
N ASN A 117 -14.82 -3.79 -2.14
CA ASN A 117 -15.01 -3.99 -3.58
C ASN A 117 -16.45 -4.33 -3.97
N ASN A 118 -17.37 -4.40 -3.01
CA ASN A 118 -18.77 -4.74 -3.22
C ASN A 118 -19.66 -4.08 -2.16
N ALA A 119 -20.89 -3.72 -2.51
CA ALA A 119 -21.79 -2.99 -1.61
C ALA A 119 -22.29 -3.82 -0.42
N PHE A 120 -22.35 -5.15 -0.55
CA PHE A 120 -22.81 -6.02 0.53
C PHE A 120 -21.87 -5.94 1.74
N SER A 121 -20.56 -6.08 1.51
CA SER A 121 -19.55 -5.93 2.56
C SER A 121 -19.38 -4.48 3.02
N ASP A 122 -19.63 -3.50 2.14
CA ASP A 122 -19.50 -2.07 2.47
C ASP A 122 -20.60 -1.53 3.37
N SER A 123 -21.66 -2.32 3.61
CA SER A 123 -22.79 -1.92 4.45
C SER A 123 -22.32 -1.60 5.88
N GLY A 124 -22.43 -0.33 6.26
CA GLY A 124 -22.01 0.19 7.57
C GLY A 124 -20.57 0.73 7.63
N ASP A 125 -19.72 0.37 6.67
CA ASP A 125 -18.36 0.88 6.57
C ASP A 125 -18.24 2.04 5.56
N ASP A 126 -19.16 2.18 4.59
CA ASP A 126 -19.28 3.32 3.66
C ASP A 126 -17.92 3.77 3.09
N THR A 127 -17.14 2.83 2.54
CA THR A 127 -15.81 3.07 1.99
C THR A 127 -15.82 3.25 0.48
N LEU A 128 -16.83 2.70 -0.22
CA LEU A 128 -16.97 2.85 -1.65
C LEU A 128 -17.20 4.32 -2.03
N ILE A 129 -16.52 4.76 -3.09
CA ILE A 129 -16.56 6.16 -3.51
C ILE A 129 -17.78 6.38 -4.39
N ASN A 130 -18.73 7.17 -3.90
CA ASN A 130 -19.96 7.47 -4.65
C ASN A 130 -19.65 8.33 -5.88
N GLN A 131 -20.31 8.01 -7.00
CA GLN A 131 -20.27 8.82 -8.22
C GLN A 131 -20.73 10.26 -7.98
N GLY A 132 -20.23 11.19 -8.79
CA GLY A 132 -20.58 12.62 -8.70
C GLY A 132 -19.99 13.35 -7.48
N THR A 133 -19.19 12.68 -6.66
CA THR A 133 -18.44 13.32 -5.58
C THR A 133 -17.11 13.86 -6.09
N VAL A 134 -16.60 14.94 -5.46
CA VAL A 134 -15.28 15.49 -5.77
C VAL A 134 -14.18 14.42 -5.64
N LEU A 135 -14.30 13.52 -4.66
CA LEU A 135 -13.37 12.43 -4.46
C LEU A 135 -13.37 11.45 -5.66
N PHE A 136 -14.55 11.11 -6.19
CA PHE A 136 -14.68 10.27 -7.37
C PHE A 136 -14.02 10.92 -8.59
N GLU A 137 -14.29 12.20 -8.85
CA GLU A 137 -13.69 12.94 -9.96
C GLU A 137 -12.15 13.00 -9.86
N LYS A 138 -11.62 13.23 -8.66
CA LYS A 138 -10.17 13.17 -8.43
C LYS A 138 -9.62 11.77 -8.72
N ALA A 139 -10.30 10.71 -8.29
CA ALA A 139 -9.88 9.34 -8.52
C ALA A 139 -9.89 8.96 -10.03
N LEU A 140 -10.82 9.49 -10.83
CA LEU A 140 -10.87 9.26 -12.29
C LEU A 140 -9.60 9.73 -13.02
N SER A 141 -8.91 10.75 -12.48
CA SER A 141 -7.68 11.29 -13.09
C SER A 141 -6.43 10.46 -12.78
N LEU A 142 -6.53 9.49 -11.88
CA LEU A 142 -5.42 8.67 -11.42
C LEU A 142 -5.24 7.42 -12.29
N LYS A 143 -4.03 6.86 -12.26
CA LYS A 143 -3.71 5.59 -12.90
C LYS A 143 -2.97 4.64 -11.96
N LYS A 144 -3.09 3.34 -12.23
CA LYS A 144 -2.29 2.31 -11.58
C LYS A 144 -0.79 2.63 -11.70
N GLY A 145 -0.07 2.45 -10.60
CA GLY A 145 1.36 2.77 -10.47
C GLY A 145 1.66 4.22 -10.10
N GLN A 146 0.68 5.12 -10.10
CA GLN A 146 0.88 6.52 -9.74
C GLN A 146 1.08 6.70 -8.23
N LEU A 147 2.01 7.59 -7.87
CA LEU A 147 2.15 8.04 -6.48
C LEU A 147 1.10 9.08 -6.16
N VAL A 148 0.52 8.99 -4.98
CA VAL A 148 -0.60 9.83 -4.53
C VAL A 148 -0.36 10.36 -3.13
N SER A 149 -0.95 11.51 -2.84
CA SER A 149 -1.25 11.95 -1.48
C SER A 149 -2.74 11.75 -1.22
N PHE A 150 -3.10 11.28 -0.03
CA PHE A 150 -4.47 10.99 0.34
C PHE A 150 -4.76 11.33 1.80
N SER A 151 -6.04 11.50 2.10
CA SER A 151 -6.55 11.73 3.46
C SER A 151 -7.79 10.90 3.69
N GLY A 152 -8.14 10.66 4.95
CA GLY A 152 -9.34 9.90 5.30
C GLY A 152 -9.28 9.32 6.71
N SER A 153 -9.94 8.18 6.90
CA SER A 153 -9.95 7.47 8.17
C SER A 153 -9.89 5.97 7.99
N PHE A 154 -9.10 5.31 8.84
CA PHE A 154 -9.23 3.87 9.04
C PHE A 154 -10.60 3.52 9.61
N ILE A 155 -11.13 2.36 9.22
CA ILE A 155 -12.40 1.87 9.74
C ILE A 155 -12.18 1.24 11.12
N PRO A 156 -12.96 1.64 12.14
CA PRO A 156 -12.83 1.07 13.47
C PRO A 156 -13.26 -0.39 13.49
N ASP A 157 -12.50 -1.20 14.20
CA ASP A 157 -12.90 -2.56 14.58
C ASP A 157 -12.95 -2.68 16.11
N ARG A 158 -13.91 -3.45 16.64
CA ARG A 158 -14.11 -3.56 18.09
C ARG A 158 -12.98 -4.30 18.78
N ASP A 159 -12.42 -5.30 18.11
CA ASP A 159 -11.40 -6.17 18.68
C ASP A 159 -10.00 -5.77 18.21
N GLU A 160 -9.88 -5.27 16.97
CA GLU A 160 -8.58 -4.95 16.35
C GLU A 160 -8.26 -3.44 16.28
N CYS A 161 -9.17 -2.56 16.72
CA CYS A 161 -9.16 -1.09 16.59
C CYS A 161 -9.18 -0.57 15.15
N VAL A 162 -8.45 -1.19 14.23
CA VAL A 162 -8.48 -0.93 12.80
C VAL A 162 -8.93 -2.21 12.09
N ARG A 163 -9.92 -2.10 11.23
CA ARG A 163 -10.44 -3.23 10.45
C ARG A 163 -9.39 -3.69 9.43
N GLU A 164 -8.87 -4.90 9.63
CA GLU A 164 -8.01 -5.64 8.70
C GLU A 164 -8.88 -6.66 7.94
N VAL A 165 -8.68 -6.79 6.62
CA VAL A 165 -9.59 -7.54 5.74
C VAL A 165 -8.92 -8.68 4.95
N SER A 166 -7.72 -9.10 5.34
CA SER A 166 -7.08 -10.26 4.71
C SER A 166 -7.84 -11.55 5.00
N VAL A 167 -7.81 -12.47 4.04
CA VAL A 167 -8.56 -13.74 4.11
C VAL A 167 -7.92 -14.74 5.07
N THR A 168 -6.59 -14.77 5.16
CA THR A 168 -5.85 -15.74 5.98
C THR A 168 -5.10 -15.04 7.11
N GLN A 169 -4.82 -15.76 8.20
CA GLN A 169 -4.01 -15.23 9.28
C GLN A 169 -2.61 -14.81 8.80
N ASN A 170 -1.97 -15.64 7.97
CA ASN A 170 -0.66 -15.32 7.43
C ASN A 170 -0.72 -14.09 6.52
N GLY A 171 -1.71 -14.02 5.63
CA GLY A 171 -1.93 -12.81 4.81
C GLY A 171 -2.12 -11.57 5.67
N SER A 172 -2.92 -11.67 6.73
CA SER A 172 -3.16 -10.56 7.67
C SER A 172 -1.91 -10.09 8.39
N MET A 173 -0.86 -10.90 8.49
CA MET A 173 0.35 -10.60 9.24
C MET A 173 1.58 -10.35 8.34
N GLU A 174 1.62 -10.90 7.14
CA GLU A 174 2.72 -10.76 6.18
C GLU A 174 2.46 -9.68 5.12
N ASP A 175 1.22 -9.53 4.67
CA ASP A 175 0.80 -8.59 3.63
C ASP A 175 -0.54 -7.91 3.99
N PRO A 176 -0.64 -7.21 5.15
CA PRO A 176 -1.90 -6.73 5.69
C PRO A 176 -2.64 -5.76 4.77
N GLU A 177 -3.96 -5.88 4.75
CA GLU A 177 -4.88 -5.00 4.03
C GLU A 177 -5.82 -4.32 5.03
N PHE A 178 -5.64 -3.01 5.25
CA PHE A 178 -6.50 -2.25 6.14
C PHE A 178 -7.63 -1.56 5.39
N LEU A 179 -8.84 -1.66 5.92
CA LEU A 179 -9.98 -0.97 5.35
C LEU A 179 -9.94 0.53 5.67
N PHE A 180 -10.18 1.36 4.65
CA PHE A 180 -10.00 2.80 4.71
C PHE A 180 -11.10 3.54 3.96
N ARG A 181 -11.62 4.60 4.58
CA ARG A 181 -12.54 5.54 3.95
C ARG A 181 -11.77 6.78 3.53
N PHE A 182 -11.58 6.94 2.23
CA PHE A 182 -10.94 8.12 1.64
C PHE A 182 -11.83 9.35 1.78
N SER A 183 -11.23 10.49 2.13
CA SER A 183 -11.87 11.81 2.09
C SER A 183 -11.25 12.71 1.03
N ASP A 184 -9.98 12.46 0.68
CA ASP A 184 -9.27 13.17 -0.39
C ASP A 184 -8.20 12.29 -1.01
N ILE A 185 -7.93 12.48 -2.30
CA ILE A 185 -6.84 11.83 -3.03
C ILE A 185 -6.38 12.70 -4.19
N SER A 186 -5.08 12.81 -4.42
CA SER A 186 -4.51 13.51 -5.56
C SER A 186 -3.18 12.91 -5.96
N SER A 187 -2.71 13.18 -7.18
CA SER A 187 -1.32 12.87 -7.55
C SER A 187 -0.36 13.48 -6.52
N LEU A 188 0.64 12.71 -6.10
CA LEU A 188 1.78 13.25 -5.40
C LEU A 188 2.57 14.06 -6.42
N ALA A 189 2.77 15.35 -6.17
CA ALA A 189 3.51 16.21 -7.08
C ALA A 189 4.96 15.70 -7.18
N SER A 190 5.47 15.53 -8.40
CA SER A 190 6.89 15.30 -8.61
C SER A 190 7.64 16.59 -8.24
N HIS A 191 8.43 16.57 -7.17
CA HIS A 191 9.41 17.62 -6.91
C HIS A 191 10.55 17.59 -7.92
#